data_AF-A0A7G5MSP2-F1
#
_entry.id   AF-A0A7G5MSP2-F1
#
_cell.length_a   1.000
_cell.length_b   1.000
_cell.length_c   1.000
_cell.angle_alpha   90.00
_cell.angle_beta   90.00
_cell.angle_gamma   90.00
#
_symmetry.space_group_name_H-M   'P 1'
#
loop_
_entity.id
_entity.type
_entity.pdbx_description
1 polymer ?
#
loop_
_entity_poly.entity_id
_entity_poly.type
_entity_poly.pdbx_seq_one_letter_code
_entity_poly.pdbx_strand_id
1 'polypeptide(L)'
;MKRIEYLLRYLGEPYDIVNFDGEDCIHRIFANYEFEVSGTSLKYSTLYVWTLVPKEVIAIYKNIPTENLKDVLGYYASIYQNLPCQIQVERQDIEV
;
A
#
# COMPACT_ATOMS: atom_id res chain seq x y z
N MET A 1 19.39 6.15 11.49
CA MET A 1 18.00 5.77 11.19
C MET A 1 17.98 5.24 9.76
N LYS A 2 17.56 3.99 9.58
CA LYS A 2 17.44 3.39 8.24
C LYS A 2 16.33 4.11 7.47
N ARG A 3 16.43 4.11 6.14
CA ARG A 3 15.46 4.83 5.30
C ARG A 3 14.05 4.28 5.40
N ILE A 4 13.91 2.96 5.56
CA ILE A 4 12.62 2.32 5.78
C ILE A 4 11.98 2.75 7.10
N GLU A 5 12.76 3.00 8.15
CA GLU A 5 12.24 3.52 9.44
C GLU A 5 11.69 4.95 9.28
N TYR A 6 12.32 5.78 8.44
CA TYR A 6 11.77 7.10 8.09
C TYR A 6 10.45 6.96 7.33
N LEU A 7 10.40 6.05 6.36
CA LEU A 7 9.20 5.82 5.56
C LEU A 7 8.05 5.32 6.44
N LEU A 8 8.32 4.38 7.35
CA LEU A 8 7.35 3.92 8.34
C LEU A 8 6.82 5.07 9.18
N ARG A 9 7.68 5.95 9.69
CA ARG A 9 7.25 7.13 10.46
C ARG A 9 6.39 8.10 9.65
N TYR A 10 6.70 8.28 8.37
CA TYR A 10 5.93 9.13 7.46
C TYR A 10 4.54 8.56 7.16
N LEU A 11 4.46 7.24 6.95
CA LEU A 11 3.19 6.54 6.70
C LEU A 11 2.34 6.46 7.97
N GLY A 12 2.96 6.13 9.10
CA GLY A 12 2.32 5.96 10.40
C GLY A 12 1.54 4.65 10.51
N GLU A 13 0.71 4.54 11.54
CA GLU A 13 -0.25 3.43 11.66
C GLU A 13 -1.21 3.42 10.46
N PRO A 14 -1.64 2.23 9.96
CA PRO A 14 -1.43 0.90 10.54
C PRO A 14 -0.30 0.11 9.87
N TYR A 15 0.75 0.79 9.40
CA TYR A 15 1.88 0.14 8.74
C TYR A 15 2.92 -0.33 9.75
N ASP A 16 3.64 -1.40 9.41
CA ASP A 16 4.79 -1.92 10.13
C ASP A 16 5.91 -2.32 9.14
N ILE A 17 7.02 -2.84 9.67
CA ILE A 17 8.13 -3.38 8.88
C ILE A 17 8.17 -4.89 9.09
N VAL A 18 8.06 -5.64 8.00
CA VAL A 18 8.15 -7.10 7.99
C VAL A 18 9.22 -7.52 6.99
N ASN A 19 9.92 -8.62 7.29
CA ASN A 19 10.93 -9.15 6.39
C ASN A 19 10.29 -10.14 5.41
N PHE A 20 10.40 -9.86 4.11
CA PHE A 20 9.99 -10.74 3.01
C PHE A 20 11.24 -11.20 2.28
N ASP A 21 11.51 -12.51 2.27
CA ASP A 21 12.62 -13.13 1.56
C ASP A 21 13.99 -12.45 1.78
N GLY A 22 14.23 -11.91 2.99
CA GLY A 22 15.48 -11.24 3.36
C GLY A 22 15.48 -9.73 3.15
N GLU A 23 14.42 -9.13 2.58
CA GLU A 23 14.24 -7.68 2.45
C GLU A 23 13.27 -7.15 3.50
N ASP A 24 13.66 -6.08 4.21
CA ASP A 24 12.71 -5.35 5.06
C ASP A 24 11.75 -4.55 4.16
N CYS A 25 10.46 -4.83 4.25
CA CYS A 25 9.41 -4.16 3.47
C CYS A 25 8.46 -3.41 4.39
N ILE A 26 7.87 -2.31 3.88
CA ILE A 26 6.71 -1.71 4.55
C ILE A 26 5.53 -2.63 4.31
N HIS A 27 4.79 -2.92 5.37
CA HIS A 27 3.75 -3.92 5.35
C HIS A 27 2.47 -3.40 6.01
N ARG A 28 1.32 -3.93 5.57
CA ARG A 28 0.01 -3.72 6.20
C ARG A 28 -0.95 -4.83 5.80
N ILE A 29 -1.58 -5.46 6.78
CA ILE A 29 -2.74 -6.35 6.58
C ILE A 29 -4.05 -5.58 6.78
N PHE A 30 -5.04 -5.83 5.92
CA PHE A 30 -6.38 -5.26 6.04
C PHE A 30 -7.41 -6.08 5.27
N ALA A 31 -8.60 -6.27 5.84
CA ALA A 31 -9.63 -7.16 5.29
C ALA A 31 -9.04 -8.56 4.94
N ASN A 32 -9.16 -9.01 3.68
CA ASN A 32 -8.56 -10.26 3.19
C ASN A 32 -7.27 -10.03 2.37
N TYR A 33 -6.65 -8.86 2.52
CA TYR A 33 -5.51 -8.44 1.72
C TYR A 33 -4.31 -8.04 2.58
N GLU A 34 -3.17 -8.02 1.92
CA GLU A 34 -1.91 -7.59 2.49
C GLU A 34 -1.14 -6.76 1.48
N PHE A 35 -0.65 -5.62 1.93
CA PHE A 35 0.28 -4.80 1.18
C PHE A 35 1.69 -5.10 1.62
N GLU A 36 2.55 -5.28 0.63
CA GLU A 36 3.99 -5.32 0.76
C GLU A 36 4.56 -4.23 -0.15
N VAL A 37 5.33 -3.31 0.41
CA VAL A 37 6.04 -2.28 -0.34
C VAL A 37 7.53 -2.53 -0.25
N SER A 38 8.10 -2.93 -1.38
CA SER A 38 9.52 -3.27 -1.54
C SER A 38 10.20 -2.37 -2.56
N GLY A 39 11.52 -2.53 -2.70
CA GLY A 39 12.30 -1.80 -3.69
C GLY A 39 12.23 -0.29 -3.49
N THR A 40 12.22 0.17 -2.24
CA THR A 40 12.16 1.59 -1.85
C THR A 40 13.46 2.31 -2.23
N SER A 41 13.71 2.43 -3.54
CA SER A 41 14.75 3.27 -4.12
C SER A 41 14.51 4.74 -3.73
N LEU A 42 15.48 5.64 -3.98
CA LEU A 42 15.31 7.05 -3.58
C LEU A 42 14.07 7.73 -4.14
N LYS A 43 13.55 7.23 -5.27
CA LYS A 43 12.49 7.88 -6.03
C LYS A 43 11.23 7.05 -6.19
N TYR A 44 11.35 5.74 -6.30
CA TYR A 44 10.24 4.87 -6.62
C TYR A 44 10.16 3.65 -5.70
N SER A 45 8.95 3.16 -5.50
CA SER A 45 8.61 1.97 -4.73
C SER A 45 7.76 1.03 -5.58
N THR A 46 7.72 -0.25 -5.20
CA THR A 46 6.79 -1.24 -5.78
C THR A 46 5.82 -1.69 -4.71
N LEU A 47 4.52 -1.71 -5.01
CA LEU A 47 3.49 -2.27 -4.15
C LEU A 47 3.06 -3.62 -4.72
N TYR A 48 3.18 -4.66 -3.89
CA TYR A 48 2.57 -5.97 -4.10
C TYR A 48 1.30 -6.05 -3.26
N VAL A 49 0.24 -6.56 -3.87
CA VAL A 49 -1.01 -6.83 -3.17
C VAL A 49 -1.22 -8.33 -3.14
N TRP A 50 -1.31 -8.86 -1.94
CA TRP A 50 -1.54 -10.26 -1.68
C TRP A 50 -2.96 -10.48 -1.16
N THR A 51 -3.57 -11.62 -1.48
CA THR A 51 -4.68 -12.17 -0.69
C THR A 51 -4.12 -12.95 0.50
N LEU A 52 -4.89 -13.10 1.58
CA LEU A 52 -4.48 -13.91 2.73
C LEU A 52 -4.85 -15.39 2.56
N VAL A 53 -6.00 -15.68 1.94
CA VAL A 53 -6.52 -17.05 1.76
C VAL A 53 -7.17 -17.20 0.38
N PRO A 54 -6.55 -17.94 -0.58
CA PRO A 54 -5.17 -18.43 -0.53
C PRO A 54 -4.16 -17.28 -0.51
N LYS A 55 -2.95 -17.53 -0.02
CA LYS A 55 -1.86 -16.53 -0.03
C LYS A 55 -1.25 -16.44 -1.42
N GLU A 56 -1.61 -15.42 -2.19
CA GLU A 56 -1.12 -15.22 -3.56
C GLU A 56 -1.03 -13.73 -3.90
N VAL A 57 -0.09 -13.37 -4.80
CA VAL A 57 0.01 -12.02 -5.35
C VAL A 57 -1.07 -11.83 -6.40
N ILE A 58 -1.96 -10.87 -6.18
CA ILE A 58 -3.05 -10.54 -7.11
C ILE A 58 -2.80 -9.26 -7.90
N ALA A 59 -1.86 -8.42 -7.47
CA ALA A 59 -1.46 -7.23 -8.22
C ALA A 59 -0.03 -6.78 -7.88
N ILE A 60 0.61 -6.15 -8.87
CA ILE A 60 1.94 -5.54 -8.73
C ILE A 60 1.89 -4.16 -9.37
N TYR A 61 2.08 -3.11 -8.56
CA TYR A 61 2.15 -1.72 -9.00
C TYR A 61 3.59 -1.24 -8.91
N LYS A 62 4.21 -0.97 -10.06
CA LYS A 62 5.61 -0.52 -10.17
C LYS A 62 5.70 0.98 -10.35
N ASN A 63 6.89 1.53 -10.09
CA ASN A 63 7.24 2.94 -10.31
C ASN A 63 6.37 3.93 -9.52
N ILE A 64 5.91 3.56 -8.32
CA ILE A 64 5.16 4.48 -7.45
C ILE A 64 6.13 5.52 -6.90
N PRO A 65 5.97 6.83 -7.18
CA PRO A 65 6.81 7.86 -6.58
C PRO A 65 6.73 7.78 -5.06
N THR A 66 7.88 7.67 -4.37
CA THR A 66 7.90 7.48 -2.91
C THR A 66 7.22 8.64 -2.17
N GLU A 67 7.25 9.85 -2.73
CA GLU A 67 6.56 11.03 -2.18
C GLU A 67 5.03 10.92 -2.18
N ASN A 68 4.45 10.18 -3.14
CA ASN A 68 3.00 9.97 -3.25
C ASN A 68 2.56 8.67 -2.58
N LEU A 69 3.48 7.93 -1.95
CA LEU A 69 3.20 6.57 -1.48
C LEU A 69 2.04 6.55 -0.48
N LYS A 70 1.94 7.52 0.42
CA LYS A 70 0.87 7.58 1.42
C LYS A 70 -0.52 7.63 0.76
N ASP A 71 -0.68 8.51 -0.23
CA ASP A 71 -1.96 8.68 -0.93
C ASP A 71 -2.27 7.47 -1.81
N VAL A 72 -1.26 6.92 -2.49
CA VAL A 72 -1.41 5.74 -3.34
C VAL A 72 -1.81 4.51 -2.52
N LEU A 73 -1.19 4.28 -1.37
CA LEU A 73 -1.57 3.17 -0.49
C LEU A 73 -2.96 3.38 0.09
N GLY A 74 -3.32 4.61 0.46
CA GLY A 74 -4.68 4.94 0.91
C GLY A 74 -5.74 4.66 -0.16
N TYR A 75 -5.48 5.11 -1.39
CA TYR A 75 -6.33 4.88 -2.55
C TYR A 75 -6.55 3.38 -2.79
N TYR A 76 -5.49 2.60 -2.98
CA TYR A 76 -5.64 1.17 -3.26
C TYR A 76 -6.26 0.42 -2.09
N ALA A 77 -5.93 0.76 -0.84
CA ALA A 77 -6.57 0.14 0.32
C ALA A 77 -8.09 0.36 0.31
N SER A 78 -8.56 1.53 -0.15
CA SER A 78 -9.99 1.81 -0.30
C SER A 78 -10.64 0.98 -1.42
N ILE A 79 -9.95 0.84 -2.56
CA ILE A 79 -10.43 0.05 -3.71
C ILE A 79 -10.55 -1.42 -3.34
N TYR A 80 -9.52 -2.02 -2.75
CA TYR A 80 -9.52 -3.44 -2.38
C TYR A 80 -10.56 -3.77 -1.30
N GLN A 81 -10.83 -2.84 -0.38
CA GLN A 81 -11.90 -2.98 0.61
C GLN A 81 -13.29 -2.65 0.06
N ASN A 82 -13.40 -2.29 -1.22
CA ASN A 82 -14.62 -1.87 -1.87
C ASN A 82 -15.33 -0.74 -1.11
N LEU A 83 -14.56 0.18 -0.50
CA LEU A 83 -15.11 1.30 0.27
C LEU A 83 -15.88 2.30 -0.61
N PRO A 84 -15.44 2.66 -1.83
CA PRO A 84 -16.21 3.57 -2.67
C PRO A 84 -17.64 3.11 -2.94
N CYS A 85 -17.87 1.81 -3.12
CA CYS A 85 -19.21 1.24 -3.30
C CYS A 85 -20.09 1.30 -2.04
N GLN A 86 -19.51 1.57 -0.87
CA GLN A 86 -20.22 1.74 0.41
C GLN A 86 -20.48 3.21 0.74
N ILE A 87 -19.94 4.14 -0.05
CA ILE A 87 -20.07 5.58 0.17
C ILE A 87 -21.15 6.12 -0.77
N GLN A 88 -22.15 6.78 -0.21
CA GLN A 88 -23.13 7.52 -1.00
C GLN A 88 -22.51 8.85 -1.44
N VAL A 89 -22.31 9.01 -2.75
CA VAL A 89 -21.79 10.25 -3.34
C VAL A 89 -22.97 11.14 -3.72
N GLU A 90 -23.07 12.32 -3.09
CA GLU A 90 -24.12 13.31 -3.43
C GLU A 90 -23.74 14.20 -4.62
N ARG A 91 -22.45 14.49 -4.79
CA ARG A 91 -21.91 15.28 -5.91
C ARG A 91 -20.44 14.96 -6.16
N GLN A 92 -20.07 14.80 -7.42
CA GLN A 92 -18.70 14.62 -7.86
C GLN A 92 -18.55 15.16 -9.29
N ASP A 93 -17.78 16.23 -9.45
CA ASP A 93 -17.62 16.93 -10.73
C ASP A 93 -16.35 16.47 -11.49
N ILE A 94 -15.71 15.39 -11.04
CA ILE A 94 -14.49 14.80 -11.62
C ILE A 94 -14.73 13.33 -11.95
N GLU A 95 -14.14 12.86 -13.05
CA GLU A 95 -14.04 11.43 -13.33
C GLU A 95 -12.85 10.83 -12.53
N VAL A 96 -13.03 9.62 -12.00
CA VAL A 96 -12.03 8.88 -11.20
C VAL A 96 -11.69 7.57 -11.89
#